data_AF-A0A3B1CUR8-F1
#
_entry.id   AF-A0A3B1CUR8-F1
#
_cell.length_a   1.000
_cell.length_b   1.000
_cell.length_c   1.000
_cell.angle_alpha   90.00
_cell.angle_beta   90.00
_cell.angle_gamma   90.00
#
_symmetry.space_group_name_H-M   'P 1'
#
loop_
_entity.id
_entity.type
_entity.pdbx_description
1 polymer ?
#
loop_
_entity_poly.entity_id
_entity_poly.type
_entity_poly.pdbx_seq_one_letter_code
_entity_poly.pdbx_strand_id
1 'polypeptide(L)'
;LQETCEADFISLHVPLNDVGEDSTRNLLNEDRLRRINPKTVIINTSRGEVIDPVPLFNQLEKKQLARPILDVWSNEPSINWALLEKVEIGTPHIAGYSLDGKVAGTQMVYESACAALGVMPSWSRHGLTLPGQRTIEMDAEEKDELTIFNSLCAQAYHLASDIRHFMALINLPRASRSTAFDSLRKTYPIRRAFQNASLTVPLTQIKWLNQMIGLGFKPQIPQ
;
A
#
# COMPACT_ATOMS: atom_id res chain seq x y z
N LEU A 1 -0.01 -17.21 -14.67
CA LEU A 1 0.02 -15.85 -15.28
C LEU A 1 -1.03 -15.65 -16.38
N GLN A 2 -1.32 -16.64 -17.24
CA GLN A 2 -2.31 -16.45 -18.30
C GLN A 2 -3.71 -16.20 -17.75
N GLU A 3 -4.18 -17.03 -16.82
CA GLU A 3 -5.44 -16.82 -16.08
C GLU A 3 -5.44 -15.50 -15.29
N THR A 4 -4.29 -15.08 -14.77
CA THR A 4 -4.15 -13.80 -14.05
C THR A 4 -4.50 -12.60 -14.93
N CYS A 5 -4.26 -12.67 -16.24
CA CYS A 5 -4.57 -11.57 -17.17
C CYS A 5 -6.08 -11.43 -17.42
N GLU A 6 -6.88 -12.42 -17.02
CA GLU A 6 -8.35 -12.42 -17.17
C GLU A 6 -9.06 -11.88 -15.92
N ALA A 7 -8.32 -11.60 -14.83
CA ALA A 7 -8.89 -11.10 -13.59
C ALA A 7 -9.35 -9.63 -13.72
N ASP A 8 -10.42 -9.28 -13.00
CA ASP A 8 -10.90 -7.89 -12.87
C ASP A 8 -9.93 -7.03 -12.04
N PHE A 9 -9.19 -7.66 -11.13
CA PHE A 9 -8.20 -7.02 -10.27
C PHE A 9 -6.90 -7.84 -10.27
N ILE A 10 -5.77 -7.18 -10.53
CA ILE A 10 -4.43 -7.77 -10.49
C ILE A 10 -3.60 -6.99 -9.49
N SER A 11 -3.23 -7.60 -8.37
CA SER A 11 -2.33 -7.01 -7.37
C SER A 11 -0.99 -7.74 -7.34
N LEU A 12 0.11 -7.02 -7.52
CA LEU A 12 1.45 -7.58 -7.62
C LEU A 12 2.16 -7.55 -6.26
N HIS A 13 2.55 -8.73 -5.78
CA HIS A 13 3.25 -8.95 -4.49
C HIS A 13 4.44 -9.91 -4.64
N VAL A 14 5.23 -9.72 -5.70
CA VAL A 14 6.38 -10.57 -6.01
C VAL A 14 7.70 -9.88 -5.65
N PRO A 15 8.77 -10.63 -5.32
CA PRO A 15 10.11 -10.05 -5.29
C PRO A 15 10.50 -9.59 -6.70
N LEU A 16 11.51 -8.72 -6.81
CA LEU A 16 12.16 -8.48 -8.10
C LEU A 16 13.27 -9.51 -8.28
N ASN A 17 13.10 -10.35 -9.29
CA ASN A 17 14.06 -11.35 -9.71
C ASN A 17 14.34 -11.16 -11.21
N ASP A 18 15.62 -11.09 -11.57
CA ASP A 18 16.06 -10.79 -12.93
C ASP A 18 16.29 -12.06 -13.76
N VAL A 19 16.49 -13.20 -13.11
CA VAL A 19 16.99 -14.43 -13.74
C VAL A 19 16.14 -15.66 -13.38
N GLY A 20 16.28 -16.71 -14.17
CA GLY A 20 15.55 -17.97 -13.98
C GLY A 20 14.16 -17.98 -14.59
N GLU A 21 13.51 -19.13 -14.54
CA GLU A 21 12.17 -19.35 -15.10
C GLU A 21 11.10 -18.50 -14.40
N ASP A 22 11.30 -18.22 -13.11
CA ASP A 22 10.44 -17.36 -12.28
C ASP A 22 10.95 -15.91 -12.23
N SER A 23 11.58 -15.42 -13.31
CA SER A 23 11.96 -14.01 -13.42
C SER A 23 10.70 -13.12 -13.39
N THR A 24 10.76 -12.07 -12.57
CA THR A 24 9.63 -11.15 -12.34
C THR A 24 9.91 -9.76 -12.88
N ARG A 25 11.12 -9.51 -13.42
CA ARG A 25 11.38 -8.31 -14.21
C ARG A 25 10.46 -8.31 -15.43
N ASN A 26 9.76 -7.20 -15.63
CA ASN A 26 8.77 -7.04 -16.69
C ASN A 26 7.76 -8.21 -16.69
N LEU A 27 7.37 -8.68 -15.50
CA LEU A 27 6.31 -9.66 -15.32
C LEU A 27 5.04 -9.22 -16.06
N LEU A 28 4.68 -7.94 -16.00
CA LEU A 28 3.73 -7.34 -16.93
C LEU A 28 4.48 -6.61 -18.04
N ASN A 29 4.88 -7.37 -19.08
CA ASN A 29 5.46 -6.87 -20.32
C ASN A 29 4.38 -6.45 -21.32
N GLU A 30 4.80 -5.97 -22.50
CA GLU A 30 3.88 -5.52 -23.54
C GLU A 30 2.82 -6.56 -23.92
N ASP A 31 3.22 -7.81 -24.18
CA ASP A 31 2.31 -8.87 -24.60
C ASP A 31 1.24 -9.19 -23.56
N ARG A 32 1.63 -9.20 -22.27
CA ARG A 32 0.68 -9.45 -21.18
C ARG A 32 -0.23 -8.26 -20.95
N LEU A 33 0.31 -7.04 -20.95
CA LEU A 33 -0.49 -5.82 -20.84
C LEU A 33 -1.55 -5.74 -21.94
N ARG A 34 -1.23 -6.11 -23.19
CA ARG A 34 -2.19 -6.14 -24.30
C ARG A 34 -3.32 -7.17 -24.14
N ARG A 35 -3.11 -8.22 -23.33
CA ARG A 35 -4.10 -9.27 -23.07
C ARG A 35 -5.02 -8.94 -21.91
N ILE A 36 -4.60 -8.03 -21.03
CA ILE A 36 -5.39 -7.61 -19.88
C ILE A 36 -6.65 -6.90 -20.36
N ASN A 37 -7.79 -7.20 -19.74
CA ASN A 37 -9.04 -6.51 -20.05
C ASN A 37 -8.88 -4.99 -19.80
N PRO A 38 -9.32 -4.11 -20.72
CA PRO A 38 -9.20 -2.66 -20.54
C PRO A 38 -9.80 -2.10 -19.24
N LYS A 39 -10.72 -2.84 -18.59
CA LYS A 39 -11.33 -2.45 -17.31
C LYS A 39 -10.62 -3.01 -16.07
N THR A 40 -9.65 -3.91 -16.24
CA THR A 40 -8.92 -4.53 -15.12
C THR A 40 -8.15 -3.46 -14.34
N VAL A 41 -8.29 -3.50 -13.00
CA VAL A 41 -7.53 -2.65 -12.10
C VAL A 41 -6.20 -3.33 -11.78
N ILE A 42 -5.09 -2.68 -12.16
CA ILE A 42 -3.74 -3.14 -11.84
C ILE A 42 -3.23 -2.38 -10.62
N ILE A 43 -2.73 -3.10 -9.62
CA ILE A 43 -2.15 -2.58 -8.39
C ILE A 43 -0.70 -3.09 -8.29
N ASN A 44 0.26 -2.20 -8.14
CA ASN A 44 1.64 -2.58 -7.85
C ASN A 44 2.17 -1.86 -6.61
N THR A 45 2.40 -2.63 -5.55
CA THR A 45 3.05 -2.20 -4.31
C THR A 45 4.30 -3.03 -4.01
N SER A 46 4.83 -3.74 -5.01
CA SER A 46 5.96 -4.66 -4.88
C SER A 46 7.29 -4.02 -5.25
N ARG A 47 7.68 -4.07 -6.53
CA ARG A 47 8.85 -3.41 -7.13
C ARG A 47 8.48 -2.80 -8.47
N GLY A 48 9.10 -1.67 -8.81
CA GLY A 48 8.76 -0.88 -10.00
C GLY A 48 9.01 -1.62 -11.30
N GLU A 49 10.12 -2.37 -11.36
CA GLU A 49 10.61 -3.11 -12.52
C GLU A 49 9.79 -4.39 -12.81
N VAL A 50 8.76 -4.68 -12.01
CA VAL A 50 7.85 -5.81 -12.25
C VAL A 50 6.89 -5.50 -13.41
N ILE A 51 6.62 -4.22 -13.67
CA ILE A 51 5.85 -3.78 -14.83
C ILE A 51 6.79 -3.05 -15.77
N ASP A 52 6.77 -3.39 -17.06
CA ASP A 52 7.56 -2.66 -18.05
C ASP A 52 6.96 -1.24 -18.25
N PRO A 53 7.70 -0.17 -17.92
CA PRO A 53 7.14 1.18 -17.87
C PRO A 53 6.79 1.73 -19.26
N VAL A 54 7.49 1.28 -20.31
CA VAL A 54 7.28 1.78 -21.69
C VAL A 54 5.94 1.32 -22.27
N PRO A 55 5.62 0.02 -22.36
CA PRO A 55 4.33 -0.44 -22.86
C PRO A 55 3.18 -0.03 -21.94
N LEU A 56 3.40 0.04 -20.61
CA LEU A 56 2.39 0.56 -19.69
C LEU A 56 2.00 1.99 -20.07
N PHE A 57 2.98 2.90 -20.17
CA PHE A 57 2.73 4.29 -20.53
C PHE A 57 2.02 4.41 -21.89
N ASN A 58 2.49 3.67 -22.90
CA ASN A 58 1.91 3.69 -24.24
C ASN A 58 0.45 3.22 -24.27
N GLN A 59 0.07 2.22 -23.48
CA GLN A 59 -1.31 1.74 -23.40
C GLN A 59 -2.22 2.71 -22.64
N LEU A 60 -1.70 3.38 -21.61
CA LEU A 60 -2.42 4.44 -20.89
C LEU A 60 -2.67 5.67 -21.78
N GLU A 61 -1.68 6.08 -22.58
CA GLU A 61 -1.84 7.16 -23.56
C GLU A 61 -2.96 6.85 -24.57
N LYS A 62 -3.04 5.59 -25.02
CA LYS A 62 -4.07 5.12 -25.95
C LYS A 62 -5.41 4.79 -25.28
N LYS A 63 -5.53 4.96 -23.95
CA LYS A 63 -6.70 4.58 -23.15
C LYS A 63 -7.12 3.11 -23.34
N GLN A 64 -6.14 2.22 -23.54
CA GLN A 64 -6.36 0.77 -23.71
C GLN A 64 -6.33 0.01 -22.39
N LEU A 65 -5.86 0.64 -21.32
CA LEU A 65 -5.89 0.12 -19.96
C LEU A 65 -6.56 1.13 -19.03
N ALA A 66 -7.21 0.62 -17.99
CA ALA A 66 -7.60 1.42 -16.85
C ALA A 66 -6.35 1.99 -16.17
N ARG A 67 -6.51 3.15 -15.52
CA ARG A 67 -5.42 3.82 -14.81
C ARG A 67 -4.99 2.94 -13.62
N PRO A 68 -3.71 2.55 -13.50
CA PRO A 68 -3.27 1.64 -12.45
C PRO A 68 -3.13 2.36 -11.11
N ILE A 69 -2.96 1.59 -10.04
CA ILE A 69 -2.59 2.04 -8.69
C ILE A 69 -1.14 1.64 -8.45
N LEU A 70 -0.24 2.62 -8.37
CA LEU A 70 1.20 2.36 -8.22
C LEU A 70 1.75 3.01 -6.94
N ASP A 71 2.32 2.20 -6.06
CA ASP A 71 3.18 2.70 -4.97
C ASP A 71 4.67 2.63 -5.36
N VAL A 72 5.02 1.80 -6.34
CA VAL A 72 6.41 1.57 -6.77
C VAL A 72 6.60 1.92 -8.24
N TRP A 73 7.79 2.39 -8.58
CA TRP A 73 8.10 2.98 -9.87
C TRP A 73 9.43 2.46 -10.40
N SER A 74 9.55 2.29 -11.72
CA SER A 74 10.85 1.98 -12.33
C SER A 74 11.81 3.17 -12.14
N ASN A 75 13.08 2.87 -11.84
CA ASN A 75 14.15 3.88 -11.69
C ASN A 75 13.92 4.90 -10.54
N GLU A 76 13.35 4.45 -9.43
CA GLU A 76 13.25 5.28 -8.22
C GLU A 76 14.62 5.80 -7.75
N PRO A 77 14.70 7.05 -7.24
CA PRO A 77 13.64 8.05 -7.11
C PRO A 77 13.38 8.89 -8.39
N SER A 78 14.12 8.62 -9.46
CA SER A 78 14.07 9.36 -10.74
C SER A 78 13.04 8.77 -11.71
N ILE A 79 11.79 8.73 -11.25
CA ILE A 79 10.68 8.08 -11.95
C ILE A 79 10.28 8.80 -13.24
N ASN A 80 9.45 8.14 -14.07
CA ASN A 80 8.75 8.82 -15.16
C ASN A 80 7.59 9.67 -14.60
N TRP A 81 7.83 10.97 -14.44
CA TRP A 81 6.82 11.91 -13.92
C TRP A 81 5.58 12.04 -14.81
N ALA A 82 5.69 11.80 -16.11
CA ALA A 82 4.52 11.80 -17.01
C ALA A 82 3.64 10.55 -16.77
N LEU A 83 4.23 9.43 -16.35
CA LEU A 83 3.47 8.23 -15.97
C LEU A 83 2.65 8.49 -14.70
N LEU A 84 3.19 9.24 -13.74
CA LEU A 84 2.46 9.61 -12.51
C LEU A 84 1.15 10.37 -12.81
N GLU A 85 1.09 11.18 -13.86
CA GLU A 85 -0.15 11.86 -14.27
C GLU A 85 -1.20 10.91 -14.87
N LYS A 86 -0.81 9.67 -15.20
CA LYS A 86 -1.65 8.68 -15.87
C LYS A 86 -2.14 7.57 -14.94
N VAL A 87 -1.64 7.49 -13.70
CA VAL A 87 -2.14 6.52 -12.71
C VAL A 87 -3.38 7.04 -12.01
N GLU A 88 -4.20 6.14 -11.47
CA GLU A 88 -5.38 6.49 -10.65
C GLU A 88 -4.92 6.93 -9.25
N ILE A 89 -4.00 6.15 -8.67
CA ILE A 89 -3.37 6.43 -7.39
C ILE A 89 -1.86 6.24 -7.57
N GLY A 90 -1.10 7.24 -7.12
CA GLY A 90 0.36 7.21 -7.10
C GLY A 90 0.88 7.57 -5.71
N THR A 91 1.79 6.77 -5.16
CA THR A 91 2.49 7.08 -3.90
C THR A 91 4.00 6.78 -3.98
N PRO A 92 4.85 7.43 -3.15
CA PRO A 92 6.31 7.35 -3.28
C PRO A 92 6.91 6.16 -2.51
N HIS A 93 6.46 4.95 -2.80
CA HIS A 93 6.98 3.71 -2.19
C HIS A 93 6.86 3.70 -0.66
N ILE A 94 5.63 3.91 -0.18
CA ILE A 94 5.28 4.05 1.24
C ILE A 94 4.16 3.10 1.68
N ALA A 95 3.72 2.15 0.85
CA ALA A 95 2.64 1.22 1.21
C ALA A 95 2.94 0.46 2.52
N GLY A 96 4.20 0.09 2.74
CA GLY A 96 4.68 -0.60 3.95
C GLY A 96 5.08 0.30 5.15
N TYR A 97 4.96 1.63 5.06
CA TYR A 97 5.56 2.58 6.02
C TYR A 97 4.80 2.75 7.35
N SER A 98 4.10 1.73 7.83
CA SER A 98 3.50 1.79 9.16
C SER A 98 4.58 1.77 10.26
N LEU A 99 4.35 2.53 11.35
CA LEU A 99 5.21 2.48 12.53
C LEU A 99 5.25 1.07 13.12
N ASP A 100 4.10 0.39 13.09
CA ASP A 100 3.96 -0.98 13.59
C ASP A 100 4.82 -1.97 12.80
N GLY A 101 4.90 -1.81 11.47
CA GLY A 101 5.79 -2.60 10.61
C GLY A 101 7.27 -2.35 10.92
N LYS A 102 7.66 -1.09 11.14
CA LYS A 102 9.05 -0.74 11.52
C LYS A 102 9.44 -1.39 12.85
N VAL A 103 8.58 -1.29 13.87
CA VAL A 103 8.82 -1.91 15.18
C VAL A 103 8.81 -3.44 15.09
N ALA A 104 7.94 -4.02 14.27
CA ALA A 104 7.91 -5.46 14.03
C ALA A 104 9.21 -5.97 13.40
N GLY A 105 9.74 -5.24 12.41
CA GLY A 105 11.05 -5.55 11.82
C GLY A 105 12.18 -5.53 12.85
N THR A 106 12.22 -4.53 13.75
CA THR A 106 13.19 -4.49 14.84
C THR A 106 13.11 -5.72 15.74
N GLN A 107 11.89 -6.16 16.10
CA GLN A 107 11.73 -7.38 16.90
C GLN A 107 12.23 -8.62 16.19
N MET A 108 11.93 -8.80 14.91
CA MET A 108 12.39 -9.96 14.14
C MET A 108 13.91 -10.04 14.07
N VAL A 109 14.58 -8.90 13.87
CA VAL A 109 16.05 -8.82 13.86
C VAL A 109 16.62 -9.09 15.25
N TYR A 110 16.00 -8.52 16.29
CA TYR A 110 16.39 -8.76 17.69
C TYR A 110 16.30 -10.24 18.06
N GLU A 111 15.18 -10.90 17.78
CA GLU A 111 14.97 -12.32 18.04
C GLU A 111 15.97 -13.19 17.28
N SER A 112 16.24 -12.86 16.01
CA SER A 112 17.22 -13.58 15.19
C SER A 112 18.65 -13.43 15.74
N ALA A 113 19.01 -12.22 16.20
CA ALA A 113 20.31 -11.96 16.82
C ALA A 113 20.44 -12.71 18.16
N CYS A 114 19.40 -12.72 18.99
CA CYS A 114 19.36 -13.50 20.22
C CYS A 114 19.58 -14.99 19.97
N ALA A 115 18.88 -15.55 18.97
CA ALA A 115 19.05 -16.95 18.58
C ALA A 115 20.48 -17.26 18.10
N ALA A 116 21.06 -16.39 17.27
CA ALA A 116 22.43 -16.56 16.78
C ALA A 116 23.49 -16.47 17.89
N LEU A 117 23.23 -15.70 18.94
CA LEU A 117 24.14 -15.52 20.09
C LEU A 117 23.88 -16.51 21.23
N GLY A 118 22.84 -17.34 21.14
CA GLY A 118 22.46 -18.28 22.20
C GLY A 118 21.94 -17.61 23.47
N VAL A 119 21.34 -16.41 23.37
CA VAL A 119 20.76 -15.69 24.51
C VAL A 119 19.23 -15.65 24.42
N MET A 120 18.56 -15.66 25.56
CA MET A 120 17.11 -15.56 25.62
C MET A 120 16.64 -14.13 25.35
N PRO A 121 15.66 -13.91 24.44
CA PRO A 121 15.03 -12.61 24.26
C PRO A 121 14.36 -12.13 25.56
N SER A 122 14.60 -10.87 25.93
CA SER A 122 14.03 -10.20 27.11
C SER A 122 13.17 -8.99 26.78
N TRP A 123 13.18 -8.54 25.53
CA TRP A 123 12.35 -7.44 25.03
C TRP A 123 11.31 -7.94 24.03
N SER A 124 10.13 -7.32 24.04
CA SER A 124 9.06 -7.57 23.06
C SER A 124 8.36 -6.26 22.71
N ARG A 125 7.82 -6.16 21.49
CA ARG A 125 6.98 -5.02 21.11
C ARG A 125 5.61 -5.04 21.78
N HIS A 126 5.20 -6.18 22.33
CA HIS A 126 3.90 -6.33 22.99
C HIS A 126 3.89 -5.52 24.29
N GLY A 127 2.87 -4.67 24.47
CA GLY A 127 2.78 -3.75 25.61
C GLY A 127 3.46 -2.40 25.40
N LEU A 128 4.08 -2.15 24.23
CA LEU A 128 4.58 -0.81 23.89
C LEU A 128 3.43 0.15 23.58
N THR A 129 3.40 1.28 24.27
CA THR A 129 2.58 2.42 23.88
C THR A 129 3.26 3.17 22.74
N LEU A 130 2.82 2.91 21.51
CA LEU A 130 3.32 3.60 20.32
C LEU A 130 2.50 4.87 20.04
N PRO A 131 3.14 5.98 19.61
CA PRO A 131 2.44 7.21 19.27
C PRO A 131 1.50 7.06 18.06
N GLY A 132 0.62 8.05 17.88
CA GLY A 132 -0.28 8.11 16.73
C GLY A 132 -1.40 7.06 16.75
N GLN A 133 -1.71 6.49 17.92
CA GLN A 133 -2.87 5.62 18.10
C GLN A 133 -4.15 6.40 17.76
N ARG A 134 -5.03 5.76 17.00
CA ARG A 134 -6.29 6.36 16.53
C ARG A 134 -7.47 5.60 17.12
N THR A 135 -8.48 6.35 17.52
CA THR A 135 -9.83 5.83 17.73
C THR A 135 -10.60 6.04 16.45
N ILE A 136 -11.20 4.98 15.94
CA ILE A 136 -12.05 4.96 14.76
C ILE A 136 -13.45 4.63 15.24
N GLU A 137 -14.42 5.35 14.73
CA GLU A 137 -15.81 5.17 15.10
C GLU A 137 -16.59 4.69 13.89
N MET A 138 -17.27 3.55 14.06
CA MET A 138 -18.26 3.10 13.10
C MET A 138 -19.54 3.92 13.29
N ASP A 139 -20.12 4.35 12.18
CA ASP A 139 -21.39 5.07 12.19
C ASP A 139 -22.49 4.23 12.86
N ALA A 140 -23.35 4.88 13.65
CA ALA A 140 -24.49 4.23 14.29
C ALA A 140 -25.64 3.98 13.30
N GLU A 141 -25.76 4.82 12.27
CA GLU A 141 -26.79 4.71 11.24
C GLU A 141 -26.54 3.50 10.35
N GLU A 142 -27.62 2.83 9.94
CA GLU A 142 -27.51 1.77 8.95
C GLU A 142 -27.09 2.33 7.59
N LYS A 143 -25.94 1.83 7.12
CA LYS A 143 -25.35 2.16 5.83
C LYS A 143 -24.97 0.86 5.12
N ASP A 144 -24.80 0.94 3.81
CA ASP A 144 -24.27 -0.18 3.04
C ASP A 144 -22.81 -0.49 3.42
N GLU A 145 -22.38 -1.71 3.15
CA GLU A 145 -21.05 -2.23 3.51
C GLU A 145 -19.92 -1.34 2.99
N LEU A 146 -20.03 -0.87 1.74
CA LEU A 146 -18.99 -0.09 1.09
C LEU A 146 -18.86 1.30 1.74
N THR A 147 -19.97 1.95 2.07
CA THR A 147 -19.96 3.23 2.78
C THR A 147 -19.31 3.11 4.16
N ILE A 148 -19.62 2.05 4.91
CA ILE A 148 -19.00 1.80 6.22
C ILE A 148 -17.51 1.59 6.05
N PHE A 149 -17.09 0.69 5.16
CA PHE A 149 -15.69 0.36 4.94
C PHE A 149 -14.86 1.57 4.52
N ASN A 150 -15.37 2.36 3.57
CA ASN A 150 -14.71 3.57 3.10
C ASN A 150 -14.52 4.59 4.24
N SER A 151 -15.53 4.77 5.10
CA SER A 151 -15.42 5.65 6.27
C SER A 151 -14.33 5.18 7.24
N LEU A 152 -14.32 3.89 7.57
CA LEU A 152 -13.34 3.32 8.51
C LEU A 152 -11.91 3.41 7.97
N CYS A 153 -11.70 3.06 6.69
CA CYS A 153 -10.39 3.18 6.05
C CYS A 153 -9.90 4.63 6.02
N ALA A 154 -10.78 5.60 5.71
CA ALA A 154 -10.42 7.01 5.69
C ALA A 154 -10.01 7.56 7.07
N GLN A 155 -10.67 7.11 8.14
CA GLN A 155 -10.31 7.44 9.52
C GLN A 155 -8.97 6.80 9.93
N ALA A 156 -8.72 5.56 9.49
CA ALA A 156 -7.50 4.82 9.81
C ALA A 156 -6.26 5.35 9.07
N TYR A 157 -6.41 5.69 7.78
CA TYR A 157 -5.31 6.05 6.90
C TYR A 157 -5.74 7.08 5.85
N HIS A 158 -5.13 8.26 5.92
CA HIS A 158 -5.43 9.39 5.02
C HIS A 158 -4.65 9.27 3.70
N LEU A 159 -4.91 8.23 2.90
CA LEU A 159 -4.22 7.98 1.63
C LEU A 159 -4.28 9.20 0.68
N ALA A 160 -5.39 9.93 0.67
CA ALA A 160 -5.54 11.14 -0.12
C ALA A 160 -4.46 12.19 0.17
N SER A 161 -3.95 12.26 1.40
CA SER A 161 -2.85 13.18 1.73
C SER A 161 -1.55 12.78 1.06
N ASP A 162 -1.24 11.48 1.03
CA ASP A 162 -0.02 10.96 0.40
C ASP A 162 -0.06 11.16 -1.11
N ILE A 163 -1.21 10.90 -1.73
CA ILE A 163 -1.45 11.17 -3.15
C ILE A 163 -1.21 12.65 -3.46
N ARG A 164 -1.83 13.56 -2.68
CA ARG A 164 -1.67 15.02 -2.90
C ARG A 164 -0.21 15.45 -2.75
N HIS A 165 0.47 15.02 -1.69
CA HIS A 165 1.87 15.40 -1.47
C HIS A 165 2.78 14.87 -2.59
N PHE A 166 2.50 13.68 -3.11
CA PHE A 166 3.29 13.11 -4.17
C PHE A 166 3.04 13.76 -5.53
N MET A 167 1.77 14.00 -5.88
CA MET A 167 1.39 14.74 -7.10
C MET A 167 1.96 16.16 -7.12
N ALA A 168 2.07 16.81 -5.95
CA ALA A 168 2.66 18.14 -5.86
C ALA A 168 4.13 18.19 -6.34
N LEU A 169 4.86 17.07 -6.33
CA LEU A 169 6.24 17.01 -6.82
C LEU A 169 6.37 17.28 -8.32
N ILE A 170 5.30 17.06 -9.10
CA ILE A 170 5.27 17.38 -10.54
C ILE A 170 5.50 18.88 -10.77
N ASN A 171 5.07 19.73 -9.84
CA ASN A 171 5.22 21.18 -9.97
C ASN A 171 6.62 21.69 -9.58
N LEU A 172 7.49 20.83 -9.05
CA LEU A 172 8.87 21.21 -8.73
C LEU A 172 9.75 21.19 -9.99
N PRO A 173 10.86 21.97 -10.01
CA PRO A 173 11.89 21.86 -11.03
C PRO A 173 12.36 20.41 -11.19
N ARG A 174 12.55 19.95 -12.43
CA ARG A 174 12.91 18.55 -12.73
C ARG A 174 14.12 18.06 -11.92
N ALA A 175 15.11 18.91 -11.72
CA ALA A 175 16.32 18.60 -10.96
C ALA A 175 16.08 18.33 -9.47
N SER A 176 14.97 18.82 -8.90
CA SER A 176 14.65 18.71 -7.47
C SER A 176 13.69 17.56 -7.15
N ARG A 177 13.02 16.98 -8.13
CA ARG A 177 11.94 16.02 -7.89
C ARG A 177 12.42 14.72 -7.25
N SER A 178 13.55 14.18 -7.70
CA SER A 178 14.14 12.95 -7.12
C SER A 178 14.51 13.12 -5.65
N THR A 179 15.11 14.26 -5.27
CA THR A 179 15.40 14.58 -3.87
C THR A 179 14.12 14.74 -3.06
N ALA A 180 13.08 15.35 -3.63
CA ALA A 180 11.80 15.52 -2.96
C ALA A 180 11.04 14.19 -2.77
N PHE A 181 11.14 13.26 -3.73
CA PHE A 181 10.63 11.89 -3.60
C PHE A 181 11.18 11.21 -2.34
N ASP A 182 12.51 11.22 -2.19
CA ASP A 182 13.15 10.63 -0.99
C ASP A 182 12.83 11.40 0.29
N SER A 183 12.67 12.72 0.20
CA SER A 183 12.25 13.53 1.34
C SER A 183 10.89 13.09 1.87
N LEU A 184 9.89 12.86 1.01
CA LEU A 184 8.56 12.37 1.42
C LEU A 184 8.64 11.04 2.18
N ARG A 185 9.54 10.14 1.77
CA ARG A 185 9.79 8.86 2.45
C ARG A 185 10.47 9.08 3.79
N LYS A 186 11.52 9.90 3.82
CA LYS A 186 12.34 10.15 5.00
C LYS A 186 11.54 10.84 6.11
N THR A 187 10.68 11.79 5.75
CA THR A 187 9.84 12.55 6.69
C THR A 187 8.40 12.05 6.73
N TYR A 188 8.16 10.81 6.31
CA TYR A 188 6.81 10.24 6.26
C TYR A 188 6.15 10.28 7.65
N PRO A 189 4.92 10.78 7.78
CA PRO A 189 4.25 10.93 9.06
C PRO A 189 4.04 9.58 9.75
N ILE A 190 3.76 9.62 11.06
CA ILE A 190 3.39 8.42 11.79
C ILE A 190 2.06 7.91 11.25
N ARG A 191 2.11 6.75 10.60
CA ARG A 191 0.97 5.95 10.17
C ARG A 191 0.90 4.67 11.00
N ARG A 192 -0.28 4.33 11.49
CA ARG A 192 -0.55 3.07 12.18
C ARG A 192 -1.25 2.06 11.28
N ALA A 193 -1.04 0.78 11.52
CA ALA A 193 -1.80 -0.30 10.92
C ALA A 193 -3.18 -0.43 11.58
N PHE A 194 -4.18 -0.97 10.85
CA PHE A 194 -5.57 -1.08 11.32
C PHE A 194 -5.69 -1.86 12.64
N GLN A 195 -4.88 -2.91 12.81
CA GLN A 195 -4.77 -3.71 14.04
C GLN A 195 -4.30 -2.98 15.29
N ASN A 196 -3.86 -1.74 15.14
CA ASN A 196 -3.43 -0.88 16.24
C ASN A 196 -4.27 0.41 16.34
N ALA A 197 -5.37 0.49 15.60
CA ALA A 197 -6.44 1.45 15.86
C ALA A 197 -7.52 0.78 16.73
N SER A 198 -8.06 1.54 17.68
CA SER A 198 -9.24 1.12 18.44
C SER A 198 -10.48 1.41 17.60
N LEU A 199 -11.34 0.42 17.39
CA LEU A 199 -12.58 0.59 16.63
C LEU A 199 -13.77 0.52 17.59
N THR A 200 -14.62 1.54 17.65
CA THR A 200 -15.89 1.47 18.38
C THR A 200 -16.99 1.01 17.45
N VAL A 201 -17.69 -0.06 17.81
CA VAL A 201 -18.82 -0.61 17.02
C VAL A 201 -20.12 -0.43 17.82
N PRO A 202 -21.07 0.39 17.34
CA PRO A 202 -22.35 0.56 18.03
C PRO A 202 -23.19 -0.72 17.99
N LEU A 203 -24.04 -0.92 19.00
CA LEU A 203 -24.91 -2.11 19.09
C LEU A 203 -25.82 -2.28 17.87
N THR A 204 -26.25 -1.18 17.25
CA THR A 204 -27.03 -1.18 16.00
C THR A 204 -26.27 -1.79 14.81
N GLN A 205 -24.94 -1.80 14.86
CA GLN A 205 -24.05 -2.31 13.81
C GLN A 205 -23.31 -3.60 14.21
N ILE A 206 -23.74 -4.28 15.28
CA ILE A 206 -23.06 -5.48 15.81
C ILE A 206 -22.88 -6.58 14.76
N LYS A 207 -23.74 -6.61 13.72
CA LYS A 207 -23.66 -7.54 12.57
C LYS A 207 -22.31 -7.47 11.84
N TRP A 208 -21.62 -6.34 11.88
CA TRP A 208 -20.33 -6.13 11.21
C TRP A 208 -19.12 -6.58 12.04
N LEU A 209 -19.30 -6.94 13.31
CA LEU A 209 -18.21 -7.21 14.25
C LEU A 209 -17.19 -8.23 13.71
N ASN A 210 -17.67 -9.37 13.20
CA ASN A 210 -16.81 -10.43 12.68
C ASN A 210 -16.04 -9.99 11.43
N GLN A 211 -16.66 -9.21 10.55
CA GLN A 211 -15.97 -8.68 9.38
C GLN A 211 -14.88 -7.69 9.79
N MET A 212 -15.14 -6.84 10.79
CA MET A 212 -14.14 -5.90 11.30
C MET A 212 -12.93 -6.61 11.90
N ILE A 213 -13.15 -7.71 12.64
CA ILE A 213 -12.08 -8.57 13.13
C ILE A 213 -11.30 -9.20 11.97
N GLY A 214 -12.01 -9.71 10.95
CA GLY A 214 -11.39 -10.31 9.76
C GLY A 214 -10.51 -9.32 8.97
N LEU A 215 -10.88 -8.04 8.96
CA LEU A 215 -10.10 -6.94 8.37
C LEU A 215 -8.92 -6.49 9.26
N GLY A 216 -8.80 -7.07 10.45
CA GLY A 216 -7.72 -6.82 11.39
C GLY A 216 -7.98 -5.70 12.39
N PHE A 217 -9.18 -5.09 12.44
CA PHE A 217 -9.51 -4.12 13.49
C PHE A 217 -9.65 -4.80 14.86
N LYS A 218 -9.52 -4.01 15.93
CA LYS A 218 -9.82 -4.43 17.31
C LYS A 218 -11.10 -3.74 17.79
N PRO A 219 -12.28 -4.28 17.47
CA PRO A 219 -13.53 -3.66 17.83
C PRO A 219 -13.78 -3.70 19.35
N GLN A 220 -14.36 -2.64 19.86
CA GLN A 220 -14.86 -2.47 21.22
C GLN A 220 -16.35 -2.15 21.12
N ILE A 221 -17.15 -2.84 21.92
CA ILE A 221 -18.59 -2.58 22.05
C ILE A 221 -18.75 -1.60 23.21
N PRO A 222 -19.39 -0.44 23.03
CA PRO A 222 -19.73 0.45 24.14
C PRO A 222 -20.54 -0.31 25.19
N GLN A 223 -20.24 -0.09 26.47
CA GLN A 223 -21.04 -0.62 27.58
C GLN A 223 -22.43 0.00 27.61
#